data_AF-A0A4P9VVJ6-F1
#
_entry.id   AF-A0A4P9VVJ6-F1
#
_cell.length_a   1.000
_cell.length_b   1.000
_cell.length_c   1.000
_cell.angle_alpha   90.00
_cell.angle_beta   90.00
_cell.angle_gamma   90.00
#
_symmetry.space_group_name_H-M   'P 1'
#
loop_
_entity.id
_entity.type
_entity.pdbx_description
1 polymer ?
#
loop_
_entity_poly.entity_id
_entity_poly.type
_entity_poly.pdbx_seq_one_letter_code
_entity_poly.pdbx_strand_id
1 'polypeptide(L)'
;MYHDHGDTIALQYGGSHLVNTMETYRKISPWTSHSRDMIESIRRYYSNSFTDAEKQDAINLFLGNYVADKGIVPLWDLPSDYYLHNEGPQFRRPQRSFFWTLSHLGISVFGHNILVTLIARRSRFFAGARFLKRGVNDLGYVANDVETEQIVHDATSTSFHCPRGRYGSKPAYTAFVQHRGSIPLFWSQETAGMAAKPPIEPAALHFDNMFQRYGAPIIVLNLIKSKEKTKRESILLPEFTESVSYLNQFLPNEKKIRYIAWDMARASKRYPSVDGILNIGLGRNANRADQDVIGVLEDLAEQVLATTGFFHSGPEPYMNALRRATALGGDAEVNRILGRRQNGVVRTNCIDCLDRTNAAQFVIGKCALGHQ
;
A
#
# COMPACT_ATOMS: atom_id res chain seq x y z
N MET A 1 -6.10 -15.60 -1.41
CA MET A 1 -6.25 -14.33 -2.15
C MET A 1 -5.17 -13.29 -1.81
N TYR A 2 -5.21 -12.58 -0.66
CA TYR A 2 -4.17 -11.59 -0.33
C TYR A 2 -2.76 -12.20 -0.19
N HIS A 3 -2.65 -13.44 0.30
CA HIS A 3 -1.40 -14.19 0.33
C HIS A 3 -0.84 -14.40 -1.08
N ASP A 4 -1.62 -15.00 -1.98
CA ASP A 4 -1.21 -15.32 -3.36
C ASP A 4 -0.93 -14.05 -4.18
N HIS A 5 -1.72 -13.01 -3.92
CA HIS A 5 -1.52 -11.68 -4.48
C HIS A 5 -0.18 -11.08 -4.03
N GLY A 6 0.10 -11.19 -2.73
CA GLY A 6 1.36 -10.79 -2.15
C GLY A 6 2.54 -11.55 -2.75
N ASP A 7 2.44 -12.87 -2.92
CA ASP A 7 3.43 -13.72 -3.58
C ASP A 7 3.65 -13.32 -5.05
N THR A 8 2.58 -13.02 -5.78
CA THR A 8 2.67 -12.60 -7.18
C THR A 8 3.44 -11.28 -7.30
N ILE A 9 3.14 -10.32 -6.42
CA ILE A 9 3.88 -9.06 -6.36
C ILE A 9 5.34 -9.34 -5.95
N ALA A 10 5.59 -10.25 -4.99
CA ALA A 10 6.93 -10.64 -4.54
C ALA A 10 7.82 -11.14 -5.68
N LEU A 11 7.30 -12.04 -6.51
CA LEU A 11 8.02 -12.62 -7.63
C LEU A 11 8.42 -11.56 -8.66
N GLN A 12 7.52 -10.59 -8.91
CA GLN A 12 7.73 -9.54 -9.92
C GLN A 12 8.88 -8.58 -9.61
N TYR A 13 9.26 -8.37 -8.33
CA TYR A 13 10.33 -7.42 -7.99
C TYR A 13 11.42 -7.95 -7.05
N GLY A 14 11.17 -9.06 -6.35
CA GLY A 14 12.12 -9.72 -5.46
C GLY A 14 12.53 -11.13 -5.89
N GLY A 15 11.97 -11.65 -7.00
CA GLY A 15 12.34 -12.95 -7.57
C GLY A 15 12.02 -14.17 -6.71
N SER A 16 11.25 -14.01 -5.63
CA SER A 16 10.89 -15.06 -4.68
C SER A 16 9.47 -14.84 -4.15
N HIS A 17 8.93 -15.83 -3.44
CA HIS A 17 7.69 -15.69 -2.68
C HIS A 17 7.88 -14.86 -1.41
N LEU A 18 6.80 -14.59 -0.68
CA LEU A 18 6.86 -14.04 0.68
C LEU A 18 7.61 -15.00 1.60
N VAL A 19 8.45 -14.42 2.47
CA VAL A 19 9.18 -15.20 3.48
C VAL A 19 8.33 -15.32 4.73
N ASN A 20 7.79 -14.21 5.25
CA ASN A 20 6.84 -14.28 6.37
C ASN A 20 5.41 -14.22 5.86
N THR A 21 4.60 -15.21 6.24
CA THR A 21 3.17 -15.25 5.95
C THR A 21 2.38 -14.69 7.14
N MET A 22 1.08 -14.46 6.95
CA MET A 22 0.18 -14.03 8.03
C MET A 22 0.14 -15.04 9.20
N GLU A 23 0.42 -16.31 8.92
CA GLU A 23 0.46 -17.40 9.90
C GLU A 23 1.65 -17.23 10.87
N THR A 24 2.79 -16.73 10.38
CA THR A 24 3.95 -16.35 11.20
C THR A 24 3.57 -15.31 12.26
N TYR A 25 2.73 -14.33 11.90
CA TYR A 25 2.26 -13.30 12.83
C TYR A 25 1.16 -13.79 13.78
N ARG A 26 0.44 -14.84 13.43
CA ARG A 26 -0.54 -15.49 14.32
C ARG A 26 0.09 -16.49 15.30
N LYS A 27 1.40 -16.73 15.22
CA LYS A 27 2.14 -17.73 16.04
C LYS A 27 1.61 -19.17 15.88
N ILE A 28 0.94 -19.50 14.77
CA ILE A 28 0.34 -20.82 14.54
C ILE A 28 1.37 -21.72 13.82
N SER A 29 2.03 -22.58 14.59
CA SER A 29 2.99 -23.64 14.21
C SER A 29 4.42 -23.20 13.75
N PRO A 30 5.46 -23.44 14.56
CA PRO A 30 6.86 -23.12 14.21
C PRO A 30 7.58 -24.14 13.30
N TRP A 31 7.08 -25.38 13.19
CA TRP A 31 7.90 -26.50 12.70
C TRP A 31 7.93 -26.68 11.17
N THR A 32 6.91 -26.24 10.44
CA THR A 32 6.82 -26.42 8.97
C THR A 32 7.24 -25.19 8.16
N SER A 33 7.34 -24.01 8.79
CA SER A 33 7.67 -22.74 8.13
C SER A 33 9.19 -22.48 8.03
N HIS A 34 9.98 -22.92 9.01
CA HIS A 34 11.41 -22.56 9.09
C HIS A 34 12.25 -22.98 7.87
N SER A 35 12.00 -24.15 7.28
CA SER A 35 12.76 -24.63 6.11
C SER A 35 12.37 -23.88 4.83
N ARG A 36 11.07 -23.57 4.65
CA ARG A 36 10.57 -22.76 3.53
C ARG A 36 11.15 -21.35 3.57
N ASP A 37 11.11 -20.71 4.74
CA ASP A 37 11.58 -19.33 4.92
C ASP A 37 13.08 -19.19 4.63
N MET A 38 13.86 -20.22 4.98
CA MET A 38 15.28 -20.32 4.67
C MET A 38 15.54 -20.45 3.16
N ILE A 39 14.81 -21.33 2.47
CA ILE A 39 14.94 -21.50 1.02
C ILE A 39 14.58 -20.21 0.27
N GLU A 40 13.47 -19.57 0.65
CA GLU A 40 13.05 -18.31 0.01
C GLU A 40 14.05 -17.18 0.29
N SER A 41 14.67 -17.16 1.48
CA SER A 41 15.74 -16.20 1.78
C SER A 41 17.00 -16.43 0.91
N ILE A 42 17.36 -17.69 0.63
CA ILE A 42 18.47 -18.03 -0.27
C ILE A 42 18.12 -17.64 -1.71
N ARG A 43 16.91 -17.93 -2.18
CA ARG A 43 16.43 -17.52 -3.51
C ARG A 43 16.47 -16.01 -3.68
N ARG A 44 16.04 -15.26 -2.66
CA ARG A 44 16.19 -13.79 -2.64
C ARG A 44 17.65 -13.39 -2.78
N TYR A 45 18.54 -13.95 -1.97
CA TYR A 45 19.97 -13.62 -2.02
C TYR A 45 20.58 -13.85 -3.41
N TYR A 46 20.24 -14.99 -4.03
CA TYR A 46 20.68 -15.31 -5.38
C TYR A 46 20.10 -14.33 -6.42
N SER A 47 18.79 -14.06 -6.37
CA SER A 47 18.13 -13.12 -7.29
C SER A 47 18.79 -11.74 -7.23
N ASN A 48 18.96 -11.22 -6.02
CA ASN A 48 19.52 -9.90 -5.76
C ASN A 48 20.96 -9.75 -6.25
N SER A 49 21.75 -10.82 -6.19
CA SER A 49 23.18 -10.77 -6.47
C SER A 49 23.50 -11.01 -7.95
N PHE A 50 22.70 -11.82 -8.64
CA PHE A 50 23.06 -12.31 -9.98
C PHE A 50 22.03 -12.02 -11.06
N THR A 51 20.73 -11.91 -10.73
CA THR A 51 19.68 -11.79 -11.75
C THR A 51 18.99 -10.42 -11.78
N ASP A 52 19.13 -9.64 -10.70
CA ASP A 52 18.39 -8.39 -10.55
C ASP A 52 18.82 -7.33 -11.58
N ALA A 53 20.10 -7.31 -11.99
CA ALA A 53 20.59 -6.41 -13.04
C ALA A 53 19.96 -6.74 -14.40
N GLU A 54 20.07 -7.99 -14.86
CA GLU A 54 19.44 -8.45 -16.11
C GLU A 54 17.91 -8.27 -16.08
N LYS A 55 17.28 -8.51 -14.93
CA LYS A 55 15.85 -8.28 -14.73
C LYS A 55 15.50 -6.78 -14.84
N GLN A 56 16.32 -5.89 -14.32
CA GLN A 56 16.11 -4.44 -14.44
C GLN A 56 16.16 -4.01 -15.91
N ASP A 57 17.12 -4.54 -16.67
CA ASP A 57 17.24 -4.24 -18.10
C ASP A 57 16.02 -4.73 -18.88
N ALA A 58 15.55 -5.96 -18.59
CA ALA A 58 14.34 -6.50 -19.17
C ALA A 58 13.09 -5.65 -18.83
N ILE A 59 12.99 -5.16 -17.59
CA ILE A 59 11.90 -4.26 -17.15
C ILE A 59 11.96 -2.95 -17.94
N ASN A 60 13.14 -2.36 -18.08
CA ASN A 60 13.33 -1.09 -18.80
C ASN A 60 12.98 -1.21 -20.29
N LEU A 61 13.33 -2.33 -20.93
CA LEU A 61 12.92 -2.62 -22.30
C LEU A 61 11.41 -2.85 -22.41
N PHE A 62 10.82 -3.65 -21.52
CA PHE A 62 9.40 -4.01 -21.56
C PHE A 62 8.47 -2.81 -21.30
N LEU A 63 8.85 -1.92 -20.39
CA LEU A 63 8.09 -0.72 -20.08
C LEU A 63 8.29 0.39 -21.13
N GLY A 64 9.25 0.21 -22.04
CA GLY A 64 9.62 1.21 -23.05
C GLY A 64 10.39 2.39 -22.47
N ASN A 65 11.05 2.21 -21.31
CA ASN A 65 11.98 3.21 -20.76
C ASN A 65 13.25 3.29 -21.61
N TYR A 66 13.65 2.16 -22.20
CA TYR A 66 14.71 2.09 -23.20
C TYR A 66 14.14 1.57 -24.53
N VAL A 67 14.47 2.24 -25.63
CA VAL A 67 14.15 1.80 -27.00
C VAL A 67 15.47 1.68 -27.74
N ALA A 68 15.80 0.47 -28.18
CA ALA A 68 17.02 0.22 -28.94
C ALA A 68 16.97 0.98 -30.28
N ASP A 69 18.00 1.76 -30.55
CA ASP A 69 18.17 2.49 -31.82
C ASP A 69 19.64 2.46 -32.25
N LYS A 70 19.88 2.55 -33.56
CA LYS A 70 21.23 2.56 -34.13
C LYS A 70 21.91 3.90 -33.79
N GLY A 71 22.82 3.87 -32.82
CA GLY A 71 23.58 5.03 -32.36
C GLY A 71 23.43 5.33 -30.87
N ILE A 72 22.56 4.61 -30.16
CA ILE A 72 22.44 4.68 -28.70
C ILE A 72 23.25 3.53 -28.09
N VAL A 73 23.95 3.80 -26.99
CA VAL A 73 24.67 2.77 -26.23
C VAL A 73 23.69 1.68 -25.80
N PRO A 74 24.03 0.38 -25.97
CA PRO A 74 23.20 -0.71 -25.50
C PRO A 74 22.93 -0.63 -23.99
N LEU A 75 21.75 -1.07 -23.57
CA LEU A 75 21.30 -0.95 -22.18
C LEU A 75 22.26 -1.62 -21.18
N TRP A 76 22.79 -2.80 -21.53
CA TRP A 76 23.74 -3.57 -20.71
C TRP A 76 25.16 -2.97 -20.66
N ASP A 77 25.47 -2.01 -21.52
CA ASP A 77 26.74 -1.29 -21.50
C ASP A 77 26.65 0.02 -20.69
N LEU A 78 25.46 0.36 -20.18
CA LEU A 78 25.27 1.55 -19.35
C LEU A 78 25.74 1.30 -17.91
N PRO A 79 26.49 2.25 -17.29
CA PRO A 79 26.93 2.11 -15.91
C PRO A 79 25.78 2.27 -14.90
N SER A 80 24.71 2.95 -15.28
CA SER A 80 23.51 3.13 -14.47
C SER A 80 22.31 3.47 -15.34
N ASP A 81 21.13 3.00 -14.94
CA ASP A 81 19.85 3.34 -15.57
C ASP A 81 19.22 4.63 -15.00
N TYR A 82 19.95 5.40 -14.18
CA TYR A 82 19.48 6.64 -13.56
C TYR A 82 18.84 7.62 -14.56
N TYR A 83 19.50 7.87 -15.69
CA TYR A 83 19.05 8.83 -16.70
C TYR A 83 17.71 8.46 -17.34
N LEU A 84 17.40 7.16 -17.44
CA LEU A 84 16.13 6.66 -18.00
C LEU A 84 14.91 7.05 -17.16
N HIS A 85 15.10 7.36 -15.88
CA HIS A 85 14.01 7.63 -14.93
C HIS A 85 13.95 9.08 -14.44
N ASN A 86 14.99 9.86 -14.68
CA ASN A 86 15.15 11.21 -14.12
C ASN A 86 15.27 12.31 -15.20
N GLU A 87 15.73 12.00 -16.42
CA GLU A 87 15.86 13.03 -17.46
C GLU A 87 14.59 13.28 -18.28
N GLY A 88 14.56 14.47 -18.90
CA GLY A 88 13.39 15.15 -19.46
C GLY A 88 12.66 14.46 -20.63
N PRO A 89 11.52 15.05 -21.06
CA PRO A 89 10.52 14.44 -21.95
C PRO A 89 11.00 14.01 -23.34
N GLN A 90 12.22 14.36 -23.75
CA GLN A 90 12.83 13.95 -25.03
C GLN A 90 13.02 12.43 -25.20
N PHE A 91 13.11 11.66 -24.11
CA PHE A 91 13.16 10.18 -24.18
C PHE A 91 11.79 9.51 -23.97
N ARG A 92 10.71 10.29 -23.75
CA ARG A 92 9.38 9.74 -23.46
C ARG A 92 8.62 9.39 -24.74
N ARG A 93 8.67 8.12 -25.11
CA ARG A 93 7.72 7.52 -26.06
C ARG A 93 6.50 6.95 -25.30
N PRO A 94 5.33 6.76 -25.95
CA PRO A 94 4.12 6.30 -25.27
C PRO A 94 4.34 4.93 -24.62
N GLN A 95 4.34 4.92 -23.28
CA GLN A 95 4.50 3.72 -22.47
C GLN A 95 3.19 2.92 -22.48
N ARG A 96 3.23 1.70 -23.02
CA ARG A 96 2.02 0.87 -23.25
C ARG A 96 1.78 -0.22 -22.21
N SER A 97 2.79 -0.58 -21.42
CA SER A 97 2.75 -1.79 -20.58
C SER A 97 2.38 -1.47 -19.14
N PHE A 98 1.39 -2.18 -18.58
CA PHE A 98 1.02 -2.15 -17.15
C PHE A 98 1.24 -3.54 -16.56
N PHE A 99 1.74 -3.63 -15.32
CA PHE A 99 1.70 -4.87 -14.57
C PHE A 99 0.43 -4.87 -13.72
N TRP A 100 -0.48 -5.81 -14.00
CA TRP A 100 -1.69 -6.03 -13.24
C TRP A 100 -1.81 -7.49 -12.80
N THR A 101 -2.25 -7.71 -11.56
CA THR A 101 -2.61 -9.02 -11.04
C THR A 101 -4.06 -8.99 -10.63
N LEU A 102 -4.82 -9.98 -11.08
CA LEU A 102 -6.25 -10.08 -10.86
C LEU A 102 -6.57 -11.42 -10.18
N SER A 103 -7.33 -11.37 -9.11
CA SER A 103 -7.80 -12.56 -8.41
C SER A 103 -9.26 -12.39 -8.03
N HIS A 104 -10.06 -13.43 -8.20
CA HIS A 104 -11.49 -13.40 -7.86
C HIS A 104 -11.84 -14.63 -7.03
N LEU A 105 -12.77 -14.47 -6.10
CA LEU A 105 -13.26 -15.53 -5.24
C LEU A 105 -14.76 -15.35 -5.00
N GLY A 106 -15.54 -16.37 -5.36
CA GLY A 106 -16.96 -16.45 -5.00
C GLY A 106 -17.11 -17.10 -3.63
N ILE A 107 -17.85 -16.47 -2.72
CA ILE A 107 -18.13 -16.97 -1.37
C ILE A 107 -19.63 -16.83 -1.12
N SER A 108 -20.23 -17.81 -0.44
CA SER A 108 -21.58 -17.68 0.08
C SER A 108 -21.52 -17.30 1.56
N VAL A 109 -22.08 -16.15 1.93
CA VAL A 109 -22.09 -15.61 3.29
C VAL A 109 -23.55 -15.38 3.70
N PHE A 110 -24.02 -16.07 4.74
CA PHE A 110 -25.42 -16.00 5.20
C PHE A 110 -26.47 -16.23 4.09
N GLY A 111 -26.16 -17.08 3.10
CA GLY A 111 -27.05 -17.36 1.95
C GLY A 111 -26.95 -16.36 0.79
N HIS A 112 -26.12 -15.33 0.91
CA HIS A 112 -25.80 -14.40 -0.17
C HIS A 112 -24.51 -14.80 -0.88
N ASN A 113 -24.57 -14.89 -2.21
CA ASN A 113 -23.40 -15.16 -3.03
C ASN A 113 -22.69 -13.85 -3.34
N ILE A 114 -21.53 -13.65 -2.74
CA ILE A 114 -20.67 -12.49 -2.98
C ILE A 114 -19.47 -12.91 -3.83
N LEU A 115 -19.08 -12.02 -4.74
CA LEU A 115 -17.86 -12.12 -5.51
C LEU A 115 -16.88 -11.06 -5.00
N VAL A 116 -15.76 -11.51 -4.44
CA VAL A 116 -14.66 -10.65 -4.03
C VAL A 116 -13.60 -10.67 -5.11
N THR A 117 -13.20 -9.50 -5.58
CA THR A 117 -12.16 -9.30 -6.60
C THR A 117 -11.05 -8.44 -6.02
N LEU A 118 -9.81 -8.87 -6.19
CA LEU A 118 -8.62 -8.12 -5.78
C LEU A 118 -7.79 -7.80 -7.02
N ILE A 119 -7.52 -6.51 -7.22
CA ILE A 119 -6.72 -6.00 -8.33
C ILE A 119 -5.49 -5.31 -7.73
N ALA A 120 -4.29 -5.67 -8.21
CA ALA A 120 -3.09 -4.86 -7.98
C ALA A 120 -2.64 -4.27 -9.29
N ARG A 121 -2.42 -2.96 -9.28
CA ARG A 121 -1.82 -2.21 -10.37
C ARG A 121 -0.47 -1.70 -9.90
N ARG A 122 0.61 -2.21 -10.50
CA ARG A 122 1.96 -1.70 -10.23
C ARG A 122 2.26 -0.56 -11.21
N SER A 123 2.76 0.55 -10.67
CA SER A 123 3.18 1.70 -11.45
C SER A 123 4.37 1.34 -12.34
N ARG A 124 4.36 1.90 -13.55
CA ARG A 124 5.45 1.78 -14.52
C ARG A 124 6.54 2.84 -14.38
N PHE A 125 6.21 3.98 -13.75
CA PHE A 125 7.02 5.19 -13.87
C PHE A 125 8.38 5.06 -13.18
N PHE A 126 8.42 4.34 -12.06
CA PHE A 126 9.66 4.05 -11.33
C PHE A 126 9.68 2.58 -10.87
N ALA A 127 9.46 1.68 -11.82
CA ALA A 127 9.50 0.24 -11.57
C ALA A 127 10.94 -0.30 -11.64
N GLY A 128 11.27 -1.23 -10.75
CA GLY A 128 12.52 -1.97 -10.86
C GLY A 128 12.71 -3.05 -9.80
N ALA A 129 13.89 -3.67 -9.82
CA ALA A 129 14.28 -4.67 -8.86
C ALA A 129 14.46 -4.07 -7.46
N ARG A 130 14.15 -4.86 -6.43
CA ARG A 130 14.03 -4.42 -5.02
C ARG A 130 15.26 -3.67 -4.48
N PHE A 131 16.46 -4.07 -4.88
CA PHE A 131 17.71 -3.50 -4.37
C PHE A 131 18.29 -2.41 -5.25
N LEU A 132 17.87 -2.34 -6.51
CA LEU A 132 18.33 -1.35 -7.48
C LEU A 132 17.46 -0.09 -7.47
N LYS A 133 16.14 -0.24 -7.27
CA LYS A 133 15.19 0.88 -7.27
C LYS A 133 14.53 1.08 -5.91
N ARG A 134 14.85 2.22 -5.29
CA ARG A 134 14.41 2.64 -3.96
C ARG A 134 14.15 4.15 -3.95
N GLY A 135 13.28 4.60 -3.04
CA GLY A 135 13.01 6.02 -2.88
C GLY A 135 12.05 6.59 -3.91
N VAL A 136 12.27 7.86 -4.26
CA VAL A 136 11.50 8.65 -5.23
C VAL A 136 12.42 9.19 -6.31
N ASN A 137 11.91 9.32 -7.53
CA ASN A 137 12.59 9.98 -8.63
C ASN A 137 12.32 11.50 -8.63
N ASP A 138 13.01 12.26 -9.49
CA ASP A 138 12.92 13.74 -9.51
C ASP A 138 11.53 14.28 -9.87
N LEU A 139 10.67 13.40 -10.41
CA LEU A 139 9.30 13.70 -10.84
C LEU A 139 8.25 13.36 -9.77
N GLY A 140 8.66 12.87 -8.61
CA GLY A 140 7.75 12.47 -7.54
C GLY A 140 7.14 11.06 -7.70
N TYR A 141 7.64 10.23 -8.61
CA TYR A 141 7.25 8.81 -8.70
C TYR A 141 8.10 7.95 -7.78
N VAL A 142 7.43 7.20 -6.91
CA VAL A 142 8.10 6.32 -5.93
C VAL A 142 8.35 4.93 -6.49
N ALA A 143 9.42 4.31 -6.01
CA ALA A 143 9.82 3.00 -6.47
C ALA A 143 8.79 1.96 -6.01
N ASN A 144 8.52 0.99 -6.88
CA ASN A 144 7.65 -0.15 -6.58
C ASN A 144 6.26 0.25 -6.05
N ASP A 145 5.72 1.32 -6.63
CA ASP A 145 4.39 1.81 -6.32
C ASP A 145 3.31 0.83 -6.77
N VAL A 146 2.40 0.47 -5.87
CA VAL A 146 1.32 -0.49 -6.10
C VAL A 146 0.03 0.04 -5.50
N GLU A 147 -1.00 0.08 -6.33
CA GLU A 147 -2.37 0.35 -5.92
C GLU A 147 -3.13 -0.98 -5.85
N THR A 148 -3.71 -1.27 -4.69
CA THR A 148 -4.48 -2.49 -4.43
C THR A 148 -5.94 -2.12 -4.23
N GLU A 149 -6.83 -2.69 -5.03
CA GLU A 149 -8.27 -2.44 -4.98
C GLU A 149 -9.01 -3.74 -4.68
N GLN A 150 -9.81 -3.72 -3.62
CA GLN A 150 -10.73 -4.79 -3.25
C GLN A 150 -12.15 -4.42 -3.64
N ILE A 151 -12.71 -5.12 -4.61
CA ILE A 151 -14.06 -4.93 -5.12
C ILE A 151 -14.93 -6.07 -4.60
N VAL A 152 -16.10 -5.75 -4.07
CA VAL A 152 -17.09 -6.74 -3.65
C VAL A 152 -18.37 -6.52 -4.43
N HIS A 153 -18.90 -7.61 -5.00
CA HIS A 153 -20.13 -7.60 -5.77
C HIS A 153 -21.10 -8.67 -5.25
N ASP A 154 -22.35 -8.29 -5.02
CA ASP A 154 -23.43 -9.24 -4.74
C ASP A 154 -23.90 -9.89 -6.05
N ALA A 155 -23.56 -11.17 -6.22
CA ALA A 155 -23.88 -11.96 -7.41
C ALA A 155 -25.29 -12.57 -7.37
N THR A 156 -26.06 -12.38 -6.29
CA THR A 156 -27.45 -12.91 -6.20
C THR A 156 -28.42 -12.22 -7.14
N SER A 157 -28.19 -10.94 -7.49
CA SER A 157 -29.00 -10.23 -8.49
C SER A 157 -28.17 -9.89 -9.72
N THR A 158 -28.39 -10.61 -10.82
CA THR A 158 -27.74 -10.32 -12.11
C THR A 158 -28.16 -8.93 -12.63
N SER A 159 -27.25 -8.24 -13.32
CA SER A 159 -27.48 -6.85 -13.79
C SER A 159 -28.61 -6.72 -14.83
N PHE A 160 -29.04 -7.83 -15.44
CA PHE A 160 -30.04 -7.87 -16.51
C PHE A 160 -31.44 -7.40 -16.09
N HIS A 161 -31.79 -7.47 -14.80
CA HIS A 161 -33.07 -6.98 -14.28
C HIS A 161 -33.02 -5.54 -13.74
N CYS A 162 -31.92 -4.80 -13.98
CA CYS A 162 -31.78 -3.43 -13.48
C CYS A 162 -32.44 -2.43 -14.44
N PRO A 163 -33.44 -1.63 -14.00
CA PRO A 163 -33.96 -0.52 -14.80
C PRO A 163 -32.83 0.48 -15.05
N ARG A 164 -32.58 0.81 -16.32
CA ARG A 164 -31.61 1.85 -16.70
C ARG A 164 -31.96 3.16 -15.98
N GLY A 165 -31.00 3.76 -15.26
CA GLY A 165 -31.02 5.23 -15.08
C GLY A 165 -30.79 5.86 -13.70
N ARG A 166 -30.35 5.18 -12.63
CA ARG A 166 -29.93 5.91 -11.40
C ARG A 166 -28.70 5.32 -10.72
N TYR A 167 -27.64 6.11 -10.60
CA TYR A 167 -26.66 5.96 -9.52
C TYR A 167 -27.43 5.86 -8.19
N GLY A 168 -27.12 4.87 -7.35
CA GLY A 168 -27.73 4.74 -6.02
C GLY A 168 -28.93 3.79 -5.89
N SER A 169 -29.28 3.03 -6.93
CA SER A 169 -30.46 2.14 -6.91
C SER A 169 -30.22 0.74 -6.34
N LYS A 170 -28.97 0.23 -6.34
CA LYS A 170 -28.57 -1.02 -5.63
C LYS A 170 -27.09 -0.97 -5.23
N PRO A 171 -26.70 -1.53 -4.07
CA PRO A 171 -25.30 -1.64 -3.63
C PRO A 171 -24.61 -2.80 -4.35
N ALA A 172 -24.74 -2.88 -5.67
CA ALA A 172 -24.23 -4.03 -6.42
C ALA A 172 -22.70 -4.08 -6.36
N TYR A 173 -22.03 -2.94 -6.30
CA TYR A 173 -20.57 -2.88 -6.24
C TYR A 173 -20.12 -1.96 -5.12
N THR A 174 -19.18 -2.47 -4.33
CA THR A 174 -18.37 -1.70 -3.41
C THR A 174 -16.90 -1.88 -3.77
N ALA A 175 -16.08 -0.86 -3.49
CA ALA A 175 -14.64 -0.93 -3.75
C ALA A 175 -13.87 -0.20 -2.65
N PHE A 176 -12.73 -0.75 -2.25
CA PHE A 176 -11.82 -0.13 -1.31
C PHE A 176 -10.40 -0.16 -1.87
N VAL A 177 -9.79 1.01 -1.97
CA VAL A 177 -8.46 1.21 -2.53
C VAL A 177 -7.46 1.49 -1.42
N GLN A 178 -6.35 0.78 -1.46
CA GLN A 178 -5.19 1.00 -0.62
C GLN A 178 -3.96 1.24 -1.48
N HIS A 179 -3.01 2.00 -0.94
CA HIS A 179 -1.79 2.36 -1.63
C HIS A 179 -0.56 1.82 -0.89
N ARG A 180 0.49 1.51 -1.64
CA ARG A 180 1.74 1.02 -1.10
C ARG A 180 2.87 1.42 -2.03
N GLY A 181 4.00 1.85 -1.47
CA GLY A 181 5.19 2.14 -2.26
C GLY A 181 6.43 2.29 -1.39
N SER A 182 7.56 2.57 -2.03
CA SER A 182 8.77 2.99 -1.32
C SER A 182 8.54 4.32 -0.58
N ILE A 183 9.40 4.60 0.40
CA ILE A 183 9.38 5.86 1.14
C ILE A 183 9.73 6.99 0.15
N PRO A 184 8.96 8.09 0.10
CA PRO A 184 9.17 9.15 -0.88
C PRO A 184 10.33 10.08 -0.45
N LEU A 185 11.50 9.51 -0.25
CA LEU A 185 12.76 10.20 -0.03
C LEU A 185 13.72 9.82 -1.15
N PHE A 186 14.61 10.72 -1.51
CA PHE A 186 15.72 10.36 -2.39
C PHE A 186 16.74 9.58 -1.56
N TRP A 187 16.96 8.31 -1.87
CA TRP A 187 17.99 7.52 -1.23
C TRP A 187 18.40 6.34 -2.12
N SER A 188 19.71 6.15 -2.23
CA SER A 188 20.34 4.96 -2.79
C SER A 188 20.98 4.17 -1.65
N GLN A 189 21.02 2.84 -1.77
CA GLN A 189 21.79 2.01 -0.84
C GLN A 189 23.21 1.88 -1.40
N GLU A 190 24.03 2.92 -1.29
CA GLU A 190 25.45 2.81 -1.63
C GLU A 190 26.23 2.09 -0.52
N THR A 191 27.11 1.16 -0.91
CA THR A 191 27.96 0.37 -0.02
C THR A 191 29.07 1.21 0.64
N ALA A 192 29.24 2.48 0.25
CA ALA A 192 30.19 3.39 0.86
C ALA A 192 29.77 4.85 0.68
N GLY A 193 29.61 5.57 1.79
CA GLY A 193 29.55 7.04 1.80
C GLY A 193 28.14 7.61 1.85
N MET A 194 27.83 8.32 2.94
CA MET A 194 26.69 9.23 3.01
C MET A 194 26.90 10.36 2.00
N ALA A 195 25.92 10.61 1.13
CA ALA A 195 25.84 11.83 0.33
C ALA A 195 24.49 12.51 0.52
N ALA A 196 24.58 13.80 0.87
CA ALA A 196 23.62 14.90 0.89
C ALA A 196 22.19 14.63 1.44
N LYS A 197 21.72 15.52 2.32
CA LYS A 197 20.29 15.60 2.69
C LYS A 197 19.46 15.57 1.40
N PRO A 198 18.50 14.65 1.27
CA PRO A 198 17.71 14.57 0.05
C PRO A 198 16.90 15.85 -0.12
N PRO A 199 16.80 16.40 -1.35
CA PRO A 199 15.93 17.54 -1.60
C PRO A 199 14.50 17.16 -1.20
N ILE A 200 13.79 18.06 -0.52
CA ILE A 200 12.43 17.82 -0.01
C ILE A 200 11.39 17.91 -1.16
N GLU A 201 11.76 18.54 -2.28
CA GLU A 201 10.89 18.81 -3.44
C GLU A 201 10.21 17.57 -4.05
N PRO A 202 10.90 16.43 -4.25
CA PRO A 202 10.27 15.24 -4.84
C PRO A 202 9.18 14.62 -3.95
N ALA A 203 9.33 14.74 -2.62
CA ALA A 203 8.31 14.28 -1.67
C ALA A 203 7.03 15.12 -1.80
N ALA A 204 7.17 16.44 -1.98
CA ALA A 204 6.04 17.34 -2.20
C ALA A 204 5.29 16.99 -3.50
N LEU A 205 6.01 16.81 -4.62
CA LEU A 205 5.42 16.39 -5.90
C LEU A 205 4.68 15.05 -5.79
N HIS A 206 5.26 14.13 -5.03
CA HIS A 206 4.64 12.84 -4.80
C HIS A 206 3.30 12.96 -4.06
N PHE A 207 3.26 13.70 -2.96
CA PHE A 207 2.02 13.88 -2.20
C PHE A 207 0.99 14.72 -2.95
N ASP A 208 1.40 15.69 -3.76
CA ASP A 208 0.48 16.43 -4.64
C ASP A 208 -0.24 15.50 -5.62
N ASN A 209 0.50 14.61 -6.30
CA ASN A 209 -0.07 13.57 -7.16
C ASN A 209 -1.02 12.64 -6.39
N MET A 210 -0.68 12.26 -5.15
CA MET A 210 -1.58 11.47 -4.31
C MET A 210 -2.87 12.22 -3.95
N PHE A 211 -2.79 13.51 -3.60
CA PHE A 211 -3.98 14.33 -3.30
C PHE A 211 -4.88 14.48 -4.52
N GLN A 212 -4.30 14.65 -5.71
CA GLN A 212 -5.07 14.74 -6.96
C GLN A 212 -5.82 13.44 -7.28
N ARG A 213 -5.23 12.27 -6.98
CA ARG A 213 -5.83 10.97 -7.28
C ARG A 213 -6.83 10.49 -6.22
N TYR A 214 -6.48 10.61 -4.95
CA TYR A 214 -7.21 9.97 -3.86
C TYR A 214 -7.95 10.97 -2.98
N GLY A 215 -7.65 12.27 -3.06
CA GLY A 215 -8.22 13.28 -2.17
C GLY A 215 -7.58 13.25 -0.78
N ALA A 216 -8.33 13.69 0.23
CA ALA A 216 -7.86 13.83 1.61
C ALA A 216 -8.82 13.13 2.59
N PRO A 217 -8.31 12.54 3.69
CA PRO A 217 -6.92 12.59 4.17
C PRO A 217 -6.00 11.50 3.55
N ILE A 218 -4.70 11.79 3.49
CA ILE A 218 -3.66 10.78 3.21
C ILE A 218 -3.13 10.27 4.55
N ILE A 219 -3.26 8.98 4.79
CA ILE A 219 -2.79 8.32 6.01
C ILE A 219 -1.56 7.48 5.67
N VAL A 220 -0.41 7.84 6.20
CA VAL A 220 0.86 7.15 5.93
C VAL A 220 1.21 6.26 7.11
N LEU A 221 1.06 4.95 6.92
CA LEU A 221 1.50 3.91 7.84
C LEU A 221 2.92 3.49 7.49
N ASN A 222 3.88 3.94 8.30
CA ASN A 222 5.29 3.66 8.11
C ASN A 222 5.74 2.50 9.00
N LEU A 223 6.14 1.39 8.38
CA LEU A 223 6.43 0.12 9.06
C LEU A 223 7.94 -0.14 9.24
N ILE A 224 8.76 0.90 9.18
CA ILE A 224 10.22 0.86 9.36
C ILE A 224 10.59 0.35 10.75
N LYS A 225 11.63 -0.49 10.83
CA LYS A 225 12.17 -0.93 12.12
C LYS A 225 12.87 0.22 12.84
N SER A 226 12.53 0.40 14.11
CA SER A 226 13.12 1.42 14.97
C SER A 226 14.53 1.06 15.45
N LYS A 227 14.80 -0.24 15.64
CA LYS A 227 16.07 -0.75 16.17
C LYS A 227 16.53 -1.96 15.37
N GLU A 228 17.71 -1.84 14.78
CA GLU A 228 18.33 -2.90 13.98
C GLU A 228 19.80 -3.09 14.37
N LYS A 229 20.36 -4.27 14.08
CA LYS A 229 21.78 -4.55 14.30
C LYS A 229 22.68 -3.71 13.39
N THR A 230 22.26 -3.55 12.12
CA THR A 230 22.87 -2.62 11.17
C THR A 230 21.87 -1.52 10.87
N LYS A 231 22.27 -0.26 11.02
CA LYS A 231 21.38 0.90 10.83
C LYS A 231 21.12 1.10 9.34
N ARG A 232 20.09 0.43 8.80
CA ARG A 232 19.69 0.57 7.40
C ARG A 232 18.34 1.26 7.31
N GLU A 233 17.31 0.66 7.90
CA GLU A 233 15.95 1.21 7.85
C GLU A 233 15.79 2.39 8.83
N SER A 234 16.43 2.28 10.00
CA SER A 234 16.26 3.24 11.11
C SER A 234 16.72 4.66 10.79
N ILE A 235 17.59 4.84 9.79
CA ILE A 235 18.11 6.15 9.37
C ILE A 235 17.02 6.95 8.65
N LEU A 236 16.16 6.27 7.87
CA LEU A 236 15.11 6.92 7.10
C LEU A 236 13.93 7.38 7.96
N LEU A 237 13.78 6.82 9.16
CA LEU A 237 12.67 7.13 10.05
C LEU A 237 12.65 8.62 10.48
N PRO A 238 13.72 9.20 11.06
CA PRO A 238 13.74 10.61 11.42
C PRO A 238 13.61 11.52 10.19
N GLU A 239 14.35 11.22 9.11
CA GLU A 239 14.35 12.00 7.87
C GLU A 239 12.95 12.12 7.27
N PHE A 240 12.22 11.00 7.19
CA PHE A 240 10.88 11.01 6.64
C PHE A 240 9.88 11.71 7.57
N THR A 241 10.06 11.58 8.88
CA THR A 241 9.21 12.26 9.87
C THR A 241 9.38 13.77 9.78
N GLU A 242 10.61 14.26 9.64
CA GLU A 242 10.92 15.68 9.45
C GLU A 242 10.34 16.19 8.13
N SER A 243 10.51 15.43 7.03
CA SER A 243 9.93 15.75 5.73
C SER A 243 8.41 15.91 5.78
N VAL A 244 7.68 14.96 6.39
CA VAL A 244 6.21 15.07 6.51
C VAL A 244 5.81 16.21 7.44
N SER A 245 6.55 16.43 8.53
CA SER A 245 6.29 17.54 9.46
C SER A 245 6.46 18.90 8.77
N TYR A 246 7.48 19.03 7.92
CA TYR A 246 7.72 20.22 7.11
C TYR A 246 6.59 20.44 6.10
N LEU A 247 6.20 19.42 5.34
CA LEU A 247 5.09 19.51 4.38
C LEU A 247 3.76 19.91 5.05
N ASN A 248 3.50 19.39 6.26
CA ASN A 248 2.31 19.72 7.02
C ASN A 248 2.23 21.17 7.51
N GLN A 249 3.31 21.96 7.44
CA GLN A 249 3.29 23.40 7.73
C GLN A 249 2.55 24.18 6.65
N PHE A 250 2.59 23.70 5.41
CA PHE A 250 1.97 24.36 4.24
C PHE A 250 0.57 23.85 3.94
N LEU A 251 0.16 22.71 4.54
CA LEU A 251 -1.13 22.10 4.29
C LEU A 251 -2.22 22.64 5.24
N PRO A 252 -3.44 22.91 4.73
CA PRO A 252 -4.60 23.21 5.58
C PRO A 252 -4.86 22.10 6.59
N ASN A 253 -5.42 22.43 7.75
CA ASN A 253 -5.66 21.48 8.84
C ASN A 253 -6.41 20.20 8.40
N GLU A 254 -7.36 20.32 7.47
CA GLU A 254 -8.15 19.21 6.94
C GLU A 254 -7.36 18.28 6.01
N LYS A 255 -6.32 18.80 5.35
CA LYS A 255 -5.50 18.10 4.35
C LYS A 255 -4.14 17.66 4.91
N LYS A 256 -3.87 17.89 6.20
CA LYS A 256 -2.63 17.44 6.83
C LYS A 256 -2.46 15.94 6.66
N ILE A 257 -1.26 15.56 6.24
CA ILE A 257 -0.84 14.17 6.07
C ILE A 257 -0.76 13.56 7.47
N ARG A 258 -1.51 12.48 7.70
CA ARG A 258 -1.52 11.77 8.97
C ARG A 258 -0.42 10.73 8.95
N TYR A 259 0.65 10.97 9.69
CA TYR A 259 1.82 10.11 9.70
C TYR A 259 1.85 9.22 10.94
N ILE A 260 1.96 7.91 10.71
CA ILE A 260 1.96 6.88 11.76
C ILE A 260 3.22 6.05 11.60
N ALA A 261 4.23 6.30 12.44
CA ALA A 261 5.43 5.48 12.53
C ALA A 261 5.20 4.33 13.52
N TRP A 262 5.17 3.09 13.03
CA TRP A 262 4.94 1.93 13.88
C TRP A 262 5.85 0.75 13.54
N ASP A 263 6.58 0.28 14.57
CA ASP A 263 7.48 -0.85 14.47
C ASP A 263 6.75 -2.15 14.82
N MET A 264 6.33 -2.90 13.80
CA MET A 264 5.67 -4.20 13.96
C MET A 264 6.47 -5.21 14.78
N ALA A 265 7.81 -5.18 14.73
CA ALA A 265 8.64 -6.11 15.49
C ALA A 265 8.60 -5.85 17.00
N ARG A 266 8.08 -4.68 17.41
CA ARG A 266 7.96 -4.24 18.80
C ARG A 266 6.53 -3.90 19.19
N ALA A 267 5.54 -4.40 18.45
CA ALA A 267 4.12 -4.15 18.65
C ALA A 267 3.66 -4.40 20.09
N SER A 268 4.17 -5.44 20.76
CA SER A 268 3.82 -5.77 22.14
C SER A 268 4.29 -4.74 23.18
N LYS A 269 5.17 -3.78 22.81
CA LYS A 269 5.77 -2.83 23.74
C LYS A 269 5.33 -1.38 23.56
N ARG A 270 4.68 -1.03 22.44
CA ARG A 270 4.35 0.37 22.12
C ARG A 270 3.13 0.45 21.19
N TYR A 271 2.04 1.02 21.69
CA TYR A 271 0.94 1.46 20.84
C TYR A 271 1.44 2.60 19.94
N PRO A 272 1.02 2.68 18.66
CA PRO A 272 1.38 3.80 17.81
C PRO A 272 0.97 5.11 18.49
N SER A 273 1.93 6.00 18.78
CA SER A 273 1.62 7.35 19.23
C SER A 273 1.12 8.12 18.00
N VAL A 274 -0.16 8.48 18.00
CA VAL A 274 -0.80 9.16 16.89
C VAL A 274 -0.94 10.64 17.25
N ASP A 275 -0.05 11.50 16.75
CA ASP A 275 -0.22 12.94 16.91
C ASP A 275 -1.44 13.40 16.10
N GLY A 276 -2.46 13.93 16.80
CA GLY A 276 -3.56 14.67 16.18
C GLY A 276 -4.74 13.87 15.61
N ILE A 277 -4.84 12.56 15.86
CA ILE A 277 -6.08 11.81 15.61
C ILE A 277 -6.88 11.75 16.91
N LEU A 278 -8.13 12.22 16.86
CA LEU A 278 -9.09 12.10 17.96
C LEU A 278 -9.06 10.64 18.45
N ASN A 279 -8.89 10.42 19.75
CA ASN A 279 -9.25 9.17 20.40
C ASN A 279 -10.78 8.99 20.22
N ILE A 280 -11.25 8.71 19.01
CA ILE A 280 -12.64 8.33 18.76
C ILE A 280 -12.75 6.97 19.45
N GLY A 281 -13.42 6.99 20.60
CA GLY A 281 -13.51 5.87 21.51
C GLY A 281 -13.85 4.57 20.81
N LEU A 282 -12.84 3.72 20.66
CA LEU A 282 -13.04 2.29 20.76
C LEU A 282 -12.68 1.94 22.20
N GLY A 283 -13.69 1.78 23.05
CA GLY A 283 -13.58 1.36 24.45
C GLY A 283 -13.07 -0.08 24.60
N ARG A 284 -11.92 -0.40 24.01
CA ARG A 284 -11.22 -1.67 24.21
C ARG A 284 -9.93 -1.42 24.96
N ASN A 285 -10.06 -1.44 26.30
CA ASN A 285 -9.04 -1.68 27.31
C ASN A 285 -7.58 -1.37 26.92
N ALA A 286 -7.14 -0.15 27.25
CA ALA A 286 -5.74 0.29 27.22
C ALA A 286 -4.79 -0.48 28.18
N ASN A 287 -5.29 -1.50 28.90
CA ASN A 287 -4.55 -2.29 29.90
C ASN A 287 -4.32 -3.74 29.43
N ARG A 288 -3.68 -3.95 28.28
CA ARG A 288 -3.10 -5.26 27.96
C ARG A 288 -1.65 -5.11 27.55
N ALA A 289 -0.76 -5.63 28.40
CA ALA A 289 0.66 -5.83 28.12
C ALA A 289 0.93 -6.88 27.02
N ASP A 290 -0.12 -7.54 26.52
CA ASP A 290 -0.10 -8.51 25.40
C ASP A 290 -0.99 -8.03 24.25
N GLN A 291 -0.62 -6.91 23.60
CA GLN A 291 -1.21 -6.56 22.31
C GLN A 291 -0.49 -7.30 21.19
N ASP A 292 -1.22 -8.21 20.53
CA ASP A 292 -0.77 -8.82 19.29
C ASP A 292 -0.78 -7.78 18.16
N VAL A 293 0.19 -7.88 17.25
CA VAL A 293 0.35 -7.05 16.03
C VAL A 293 -0.99 -6.85 15.29
N ILE A 294 -1.81 -7.91 15.27
CA ILE A 294 -3.08 -7.92 14.55
C ILE A 294 -4.11 -6.99 15.19
N GLY A 295 -4.19 -6.93 16.53
CA GLY A 295 -5.16 -6.06 17.21
C GLY A 295 -4.92 -4.58 16.92
N VAL A 296 -3.65 -4.16 16.94
CA VAL A 296 -3.27 -2.77 16.60
C VAL A 296 -3.60 -2.45 15.14
N LEU A 297 -3.37 -3.39 14.22
CA LEU A 297 -3.72 -3.22 12.81
C LEU A 297 -5.23 -3.20 12.59
N GLU A 298 -6.01 -3.96 13.34
CA GLU A 298 -7.49 -3.94 13.29
C GLU A 298 -8.04 -2.60 13.79
N ASP A 299 -7.54 -2.08 14.90
CA ASP A 299 -7.92 -0.75 15.41
C ASP A 299 -7.58 0.36 14.40
N LEU A 300 -6.38 0.29 13.81
CA LEU A 300 -5.96 1.23 12.77
C LEU A 300 -6.85 1.12 11.53
N ALA A 301 -7.21 -0.09 11.11
CA ALA A 301 -8.05 -0.32 9.95
C ALA A 301 -9.45 0.30 10.13
N GLU A 302 -10.05 0.14 11.32
CA GLU A 302 -11.35 0.73 11.64
C GLU A 302 -11.29 2.27 11.55
N GLN A 303 -10.21 2.88 12.06
CA GLN A 303 -9.99 4.33 11.96
C GLN A 303 -9.78 4.80 10.51
N VAL A 304 -9.01 4.05 9.72
CA VAL A 304 -8.80 4.32 8.30
C VAL A 304 -10.13 4.29 7.54
N LEU A 305 -10.97 3.29 7.78
CA LEU A 305 -12.27 3.18 7.11
C LEU A 305 -13.26 4.25 7.57
N ALA A 306 -13.26 4.60 8.86
CA ALA A 306 -14.09 5.68 9.38
C ALA A 306 -13.74 7.03 8.72
N THR A 307 -12.46 7.26 8.44
CA THR A 307 -11.96 8.53 7.88
C THR A 307 -12.03 8.59 6.35
N THR A 308 -11.55 7.56 5.66
CA THR A 308 -11.48 7.52 4.19
C THR A 308 -12.79 7.05 3.55
N GLY A 309 -13.55 6.22 4.26
CA GLY A 309 -14.69 5.49 3.71
C GLY A 309 -14.26 4.50 2.62
N PHE A 310 -15.25 3.94 1.94
CA PHE A 310 -15.06 3.11 0.77
C PHE A 310 -16.11 3.47 -0.29
N PHE A 311 -15.85 3.09 -1.53
CA PHE A 311 -16.80 3.33 -2.62
C PHE A 311 -17.99 2.37 -2.50
N HIS A 312 -19.20 2.90 -2.67
CA HIS A 312 -20.39 2.09 -2.90
C HIS A 312 -21.31 2.77 -3.92
N SER A 313 -21.74 1.98 -4.91
CA SER A 313 -22.58 2.43 -6.02
C SER A 313 -24.06 2.65 -5.64
N GLY A 314 -24.50 2.01 -4.56
CA GLY A 314 -25.87 2.01 -4.06
C GLY A 314 -26.03 2.58 -2.65
N PRO A 315 -27.18 2.33 -2.00
CA PRO A 315 -27.38 2.69 -0.62
C PRO A 315 -26.32 2.04 0.28
N GLU A 316 -25.78 2.83 1.20
CA GLU A 316 -24.85 2.41 2.23
C GLU A 316 -25.35 1.12 2.93
N PRO A 317 -24.48 0.13 3.19
CA PRO A 317 -24.86 -1.05 3.96
C PRO A 317 -25.51 -0.63 5.30
N TYR A 318 -26.64 -1.27 5.64
CA TYR A 318 -27.47 -0.85 6.78
C TYR A 318 -26.68 -0.75 8.09
N MET A 319 -25.76 -1.69 8.33
CA MET A 319 -24.91 -1.70 9.51
C MET A 319 -23.99 -0.47 9.60
N ASN A 320 -23.50 0.07 8.48
CA ASN A 320 -22.71 1.29 8.48
C ASN A 320 -23.56 2.53 8.78
N ALA A 321 -24.77 2.58 8.22
CA ALA A 321 -25.72 3.65 8.54
C ALA A 321 -26.10 3.65 10.02
N LEU A 322 -26.31 2.45 10.60
CA LEU A 322 -26.57 2.30 12.03
C LEU A 322 -25.37 2.75 12.87
N ARG A 323 -24.15 2.31 12.56
CA ARG A 323 -22.92 2.76 13.25
C ARG A 323 -22.78 4.28 13.22
N ARG A 324 -23.08 4.90 12.07
CA ARG A 324 -23.03 6.36 11.91
C ARG A 324 -24.11 7.06 12.75
N ALA A 325 -25.34 6.55 12.76
CA ALA A 325 -26.40 7.11 13.59
C ALA A 325 -26.08 6.99 15.08
N THR A 326 -25.61 5.82 15.54
CA THR A 326 -25.19 5.61 16.94
C THR A 326 -24.06 6.55 17.34
N ALA A 327 -23.09 6.82 16.45
CA ALA A 327 -22.00 7.76 16.71
C ALA A 327 -22.46 9.23 16.83
N LEU A 328 -23.61 9.59 16.24
CA LEU A 328 -24.18 10.94 16.26
C LEU A 328 -25.19 11.16 17.41
N GLY A 329 -25.45 10.14 18.23
CA GLY A 329 -26.47 10.14 19.28
C GLY A 329 -27.63 9.20 18.95
N GLY A 330 -27.95 8.26 19.85
CA GLY A 330 -28.79 7.08 19.60
C GLY A 330 -30.23 7.31 19.12
N ASP A 331 -30.72 8.55 19.13
CA ASP A 331 -32.09 8.92 18.71
C ASP A 331 -32.18 9.45 17.27
N ALA A 332 -31.06 9.50 16.52
CA ALA A 332 -31.06 9.95 15.14
C ALA A 332 -31.67 8.91 14.17
N GLU A 333 -32.55 9.34 13.27
CA GLU A 333 -33.07 8.49 12.20
C GLU A 333 -31.93 7.89 11.36
N VAL A 334 -31.99 6.57 11.11
CA VAL A 334 -31.00 5.82 10.33
C VAL A 334 -31.19 6.09 8.84
N ASN A 335 -30.69 7.23 8.39
CA ASN A 335 -30.70 7.61 6.99
C ASN A 335 -29.50 7.00 6.26
N ARG A 336 -29.72 6.30 5.13
CA ARG A 336 -28.65 5.69 4.32
C ARG A 336 -28.12 6.64 3.25
N ILE A 337 -26.80 6.70 3.08
CA ILE A 337 -26.18 7.44 1.99
C ILE A 337 -26.40 6.66 0.68
N LEU A 338 -27.03 7.28 -0.34
CA LEU A 338 -27.39 6.58 -1.58
C LEU A 338 -26.22 6.22 -2.50
N GLY A 339 -25.02 6.73 -2.21
CA GLY A 339 -23.80 6.41 -2.94
C GLY A 339 -22.65 7.24 -2.39
N ARG A 340 -21.45 6.65 -2.34
CA ARG A 340 -20.27 7.32 -1.80
C ARG A 340 -19.05 6.98 -2.63
N ARG A 341 -18.18 7.96 -2.83
CA ARG A 341 -16.81 7.74 -3.32
C ARG A 341 -15.87 7.69 -2.13
N GLN A 342 -14.87 6.81 -2.19
CA GLN A 342 -13.76 6.87 -1.26
C GLN A 342 -13.05 8.22 -1.43
N ASN A 343 -12.78 8.91 -0.32
CA ASN A 343 -12.04 10.17 -0.30
C ASN A 343 -10.96 10.07 0.78
N GLY A 344 -9.71 10.05 0.34
CA GLY A 344 -8.55 9.68 1.14
C GLY A 344 -8.09 8.25 0.90
N VAL A 345 -6.85 7.97 1.30
CA VAL A 345 -6.21 6.66 1.11
C VAL A 345 -5.24 6.37 2.25
N VAL A 346 -5.16 5.10 2.62
CA VAL A 346 -4.07 4.59 3.45
C VAL A 346 -2.92 4.15 2.56
N ARG A 347 -1.74 4.68 2.86
CA ARG A 347 -0.48 4.30 2.23
C ARG A 347 0.38 3.56 3.22
N THR A 348 0.81 2.35 2.85
CA THR A 348 1.77 1.57 3.63
C THR A 348 3.18 1.73 3.06
N ASN A 349 4.11 2.15 3.90
CA ASN A 349 5.52 2.28 3.54
C ASN A 349 6.35 1.16 4.15
N CYS A 350 7.23 0.56 3.35
CA CYS A 350 8.32 -0.27 3.85
C CYS A 350 9.50 -0.20 2.87
N ILE A 351 10.70 -0.24 3.44
CA ILE A 351 11.97 -0.20 2.72
C ILE A 351 12.32 -1.56 2.10
N ASP A 352 11.92 -2.65 2.75
CA ASP A 352 12.42 -3.99 2.46
C ASP A 352 11.31 -5.04 2.42
N CYS A 353 10.56 -5.23 3.50
CA CYS A 353 9.72 -6.43 3.62
C CYS A 353 8.32 -6.21 3.03
N LEU A 354 8.12 -6.72 1.83
CA LEU A 354 6.80 -7.03 1.28
C LEU A 354 5.88 -7.69 2.32
N ASP A 355 6.44 -8.63 3.09
CA ASP A 355 5.75 -9.42 4.09
C ASP A 355 5.00 -8.54 5.12
N ARG A 356 5.66 -7.47 5.61
CA ARG A 356 5.12 -6.50 6.58
C ARG A 356 3.96 -5.71 5.98
N THR A 357 4.19 -5.16 4.78
CA THR A 357 3.18 -4.35 4.09
C THR A 357 1.98 -5.17 3.65
N ASN A 358 2.19 -6.41 3.22
CA ASN A 358 1.11 -7.31 2.84
C ASN A 358 0.26 -7.71 4.06
N ALA A 359 0.88 -7.95 5.21
CA ALA A 359 0.14 -8.20 6.45
C ALA A 359 -0.75 -7.00 6.83
N ALA A 360 -0.21 -5.78 6.78
CA ALA A 360 -0.98 -4.57 7.03
C ALA A 360 -2.13 -4.40 6.01
N GLN A 361 -1.84 -4.51 4.71
CA GLN A 361 -2.85 -4.39 3.65
C GLN A 361 -3.94 -5.46 3.76
N PHE A 362 -3.57 -6.68 4.16
CA PHE A 362 -4.51 -7.77 4.40
C PHE A 362 -5.44 -7.47 5.58
N VAL A 363 -4.91 -7.02 6.72
CA VAL A 363 -5.76 -6.72 7.90
C VAL A 363 -6.71 -5.56 7.59
N ILE A 364 -6.21 -4.51 6.92
CA ILE A 364 -7.05 -3.39 6.50
C ILE A 364 -8.10 -3.84 5.49
N GLY A 365 -7.72 -4.68 4.51
CA GLY A 365 -8.63 -5.23 3.50
C GLY A 365 -9.71 -6.13 4.10
N LYS A 366 -9.34 -6.95 5.09
CA LYS A 366 -10.28 -7.79 5.86
C LYS A 366 -11.27 -6.94 6.65
N CYS A 367 -10.81 -5.87 7.30
CA CYS A 367 -11.69 -4.92 7.98
C CYS A 367 -12.64 -4.25 6.97
N ALA A 368 -12.13 -3.80 5.82
CA ALA A 368 -12.93 -3.22 4.75
C ALA A 368 -14.00 -4.20 4.23
N LEU A 369 -13.64 -5.47 4.04
CA LEU A 369 -14.58 -6.52 3.65
C LEU A 369 -15.69 -6.75 4.68
N GLY A 370 -15.42 -6.51 5.97
CA GLY A 370 -16.44 -6.58 7.02
C GLY A 370 -17.41 -5.40 7.01
N HIS A 371 -17.03 -4.27 6.41
CA HIS A 371 -17.89 -3.10 6.23
C HIS A 371 -18.63 -3.09 4.88
N GLN A 372 -18.03 -3.67 3.85
CA GLN A 372 -18.62 -3.88 2.52
C GLN A 372 -19.73 -4.92 2.59
#